data_AF-A0A5B0HXL2-F1
#
_entry.id   AF-A0A5B0HXL2-F1
#
_cell.length_a   1.000
_cell.length_b   1.000
_cell.length_c   1.000
_cell.angle_alpha   90.00
_cell.angle_beta   90.00
_cell.angle_gamma   90.00
#
_symmetry.space_group_name_H-M   'P 1'
#
loop_
_entity.id
_entity.type
_entity.pdbx_description
1 polymer ?
#
loop_
_entity_poly.entity_id
_entity_poly.type
_entity_poly.pdbx_seq_one_letter_code
_entity_poly.pdbx_strand_id
1 'polypeptide(L)'
;FCIFGGTAITQAQQGTQFSDDSNVQLFQMLAAYPWATFTGLLVMVLVAIFFVSGADAASIVMGTLSQRGTIEPSKWVVVFWGSVMGAVAVLMLVTGGENALDGIQNLTILVAAPFVVIMVLLCFALFKDLRRDKVVLRDEKGAQVLEQAVDWATVNHGEHFYVKVGAFDPDDENAPGGGNGNGAGNGAVAAGTDGPDGPTGDGSTRATAERRDSPVGGD
;
A
#
# COMPACT_ATOMS: atom_id res chain seq x y z
N PHE A 1 -7.32 -24.18 7.10
CA PHE A 1 -6.99 -25.57 6.71
C PHE A 1 -6.71 -26.49 7.90
N CYS A 2 -5.78 -26.15 8.81
CA CYS A 2 -5.44 -27.05 9.93
C CYS A 2 -6.62 -27.41 10.85
N ILE A 3 -7.50 -26.46 11.18
CA ILE A 3 -8.64 -26.69 12.08
C ILE A 3 -9.73 -27.52 11.39
N PHE A 4 -10.46 -26.96 10.42
CA PHE A 4 -11.55 -27.67 9.74
C PHE A 4 -11.10 -28.90 8.93
N GLY A 5 -9.95 -28.83 8.24
CA GLY A 5 -9.41 -29.97 7.50
C GLY A 5 -8.85 -31.05 8.41
N GLY A 6 -8.09 -30.69 9.44
CA GLY A 6 -7.56 -31.65 10.41
C GLY A 6 -8.65 -32.37 11.22
N THR A 7 -9.71 -31.65 11.58
CA THR A 7 -10.89 -32.22 12.26
C THR A 7 -11.69 -33.14 11.32
N ALA A 8 -11.91 -32.74 10.06
CA ALA A 8 -12.56 -33.59 9.07
C ALA A 8 -11.77 -34.90 8.82
N ILE A 9 -10.44 -34.82 8.70
CA ILE A 9 -9.56 -36.00 8.55
C ILE A 9 -9.66 -36.92 9.77
N THR A 10 -9.61 -36.36 10.98
CA THR A 10 -9.75 -37.13 12.22
C THR A 10 -11.12 -37.83 12.29
N GLN A 11 -12.20 -37.16 11.89
CA GLN A 11 -13.54 -37.76 11.84
C GLN A 11 -13.65 -38.86 10.77
N ALA A 12 -13.05 -38.66 9.59
CA ALA A 12 -12.98 -39.68 8.56
C ALA A 12 -12.24 -40.94 9.04
N GLN A 13 -11.13 -40.76 9.77
CA GLN A 13 -10.38 -41.87 10.39
C GLN A 13 -11.19 -42.60 11.48
N GLN A 14 -12.10 -41.90 12.16
CA GLN A 14 -13.00 -42.48 13.16
C GLN A 14 -14.23 -43.19 12.54
N GLY A 15 -14.33 -43.22 11.20
CA GLY A 15 -15.36 -43.94 10.46
C GLY A 15 -16.53 -43.08 9.98
N THR A 16 -16.50 -41.76 10.18
CA THR A 16 -17.50 -40.84 9.62
C THR A 16 -17.38 -40.81 8.10
N GLN A 17 -18.45 -41.17 7.40
CA GLN A 17 -18.55 -41.07 5.95
C GLN A 17 -19.07 -39.67 5.57
N PHE A 18 -18.30 -38.95 4.78
CA PHE A 18 -18.72 -37.66 4.22
C PHE A 18 -19.37 -37.86 2.85
N SER A 19 -20.33 -36.99 2.52
CA SER A 19 -20.92 -36.96 1.17
C SER A 19 -19.90 -36.52 0.12
N ASP A 20 -20.04 -37.01 -1.11
CA ASP A 20 -19.28 -36.51 -2.27
C ASP A 20 -19.65 -35.06 -2.62
N ASP A 21 -20.79 -34.57 -2.13
CA ASP A 21 -21.21 -33.17 -2.28
C ASP A 21 -20.45 -32.24 -1.30
N SER A 22 -19.53 -31.44 -1.86
CA SER A 22 -18.74 -30.47 -1.11
C SER A 22 -19.58 -29.40 -0.38
N ASN A 23 -20.81 -29.11 -0.84
CA ASN A 23 -21.66 -28.08 -0.23
C ASN A 23 -22.13 -28.47 1.17
N VAL A 24 -22.28 -29.78 1.43
CA VAL A 24 -22.78 -30.28 2.72
C VAL A 24 -21.68 -30.77 3.64
N GLN A 25 -20.46 -31.02 3.14
CA GLN A 25 -19.35 -31.58 3.91
C GLN A 25 -19.01 -30.75 5.16
N LEU A 26 -19.02 -29.42 5.07
CA LEU A 26 -18.78 -28.55 6.22
C LEU A 26 -19.85 -28.74 7.30
N PHE A 27 -21.13 -28.81 6.90
CA PHE A 27 -22.24 -28.98 7.83
C PHE A 27 -22.27 -30.39 8.43
N GLN A 28 -21.90 -31.42 7.67
CA GLN A 28 -21.73 -32.78 8.17
C GLN A 28 -20.60 -32.88 9.20
N MET A 29 -19.47 -32.20 8.95
CA MET A 29 -18.36 -32.13 9.90
C MET A 29 -18.75 -31.41 11.20
N LEU A 30 -19.57 -30.35 11.10
CA LEU A 30 -20.12 -29.65 12.25
C LEU A 30 -21.18 -30.47 13.01
N ALA A 31 -21.90 -31.37 12.33
CA ALA A 31 -22.93 -32.23 12.92
C ALA A 31 -22.38 -33.18 14.00
N ALA A 32 -21.09 -33.50 13.95
CA ALA A 32 -20.41 -34.30 14.97
C ALA A 32 -20.26 -33.60 16.33
N TYR A 33 -20.56 -32.29 16.42
CA TYR A 33 -20.42 -31.51 17.64
C TYR A 33 -21.78 -31.18 18.30
N PRO A 34 -21.85 -31.15 19.65
CA PRO A 34 -23.09 -30.97 20.40
C PRO A 34 -23.80 -29.61 20.16
N TRP A 35 -23.12 -28.63 19.54
CA TRP A 35 -23.68 -27.34 19.14
C TRP A 35 -23.74 -27.15 17.62
N ALA A 36 -23.92 -28.24 16.87
CA ALA A 36 -23.97 -28.24 15.40
C ALA A 36 -24.95 -27.22 14.82
N THR A 37 -26.17 -27.12 15.35
CA THR A 37 -27.20 -26.21 14.81
C THR A 37 -26.82 -24.74 14.97
N PHE A 38 -26.27 -24.36 16.13
CA PHE A 38 -25.85 -22.99 16.38
C PHE A 38 -24.63 -22.61 15.54
N THR A 39 -23.64 -23.50 15.48
CA THR A 39 -22.42 -23.30 14.69
C THR A 39 -22.70 -23.29 13.19
N GLY A 40 -23.63 -24.12 12.71
CA GLY A 40 -24.07 -24.12 11.31
C GLY A 40 -24.78 -22.81 10.93
N LEU A 41 -25.69 -22.31 11.78
CA LEU A 41 -26.33 -21.01 11.58
C LEU A 41 -25.31 -19.87 11.57
N LEU A 42 -24.35 -19.91 12.51
CA LEU A 42 -23.26 -18.95 12.57
C LEU A 42 -22.45 -18.95 11.27
N VAL A 43 -22.04 -20.12 10.77
CA VAL A 43 -21.32 -20.26 9.50
C VAL A 43 -22.12 -19.69 8.34
N MET A 44 -23.43 -19.96 8.27
CA MET A 44 -24.29 -19.41 7.22
C MET A 44 -24.26 -17.87 7.21
N VAL A 45 -24.36 -17.25 8.39
CA VAL A 45 -24.27 -15.78 8.54
C VAL A 45 -22.89 -15.26 8.15
N LEU A 46 -21.82 -15.95 8.56
CA LEU A 46 -20.45 -15.57 8.19
C LEU A 46 -20.25 -15.61 6.68
N VAL A 47 -20.68 -16.69 6.00
CA VAL A 47 -20.60 -16.81 4.55
C VAL A 47 -21.35 -15.67 3.86
N ALA A 48 -22.54 -15.31 4.35
CA ALA A 48 -23.31 -14.18 3.82
C ALA A 48 -22.57 -12.85 3.96
N ILE A 49 -21.99 -12.55 5.14
CA ILE A 49 -21.24 -11.32 5.38
C ILE A 49 -19.96 -11.26 4.54
N PHE A 50 -19.21 -12.37 4.46
CA PHE A 50 -18.00 -12.45 3.63
C PHE A 50 -18.32 -12.26 2.15
N PHE A 51 -19.44 -12.80 1.68
CA PHE A 51 -19.90 -12.58 0.31
C PHE A 51 -20.22 -11.10 0.04
N VAL A 52 -20.97 -10.45 0.93
CA VAL A 52 -21.33 -9.02 0.78
C VAL A 52 -20.10 -8.12 0.85
N SER A 53 -19.20 -8.34 1.81
CA SER A 53 -17.98 -7.54 1.95
C SER A 53 -17.02 -7.75 0.76
N GLY A 54 -16.91 -9.00 0.25
CA GLY A 54 -16.12 -9.30 -0.94
C GLY A 54 -16.69 -8.64 -2.19
N ALA A 55 -18.02 -8.67 -2.37
CA ALA A 55 -18.70 -8.02 -3.49
C ALA A 55 -18.57 -6.48 -3.44
N ASP A 56 -18.59 -5.88 -2.26
CA ASP A 56 -18.39 -4.43 -2.08
C ASP A 56 -16.97 -4.01 -2.52
N ALA A 57 -15.94 -4.70 -2.01
CA ALA A 57 -14.56 -4.45 -2.41
C ALA A 57 -14.35 -4.61 -3.93
N ALA A 58 -14.93 -5.65 -4.54
CA ALA A 58 -14.84 -5.87 -5.98
C ALA A 58 -15.54 -4.76 -6.79
N SER A 59 -16.70 -4.29 -6.33
CA SER A 59 -17.48 -3.25 -7.01
C SER A 59 -16.76 -1.91 -6.99
N ILE A 60 -16.08 -1.58 -5.88
CA ILE A 60 -15.28 -0.36 -5.77
C ILE A 60 -14.08 -0.42 -6.74
N VAL A 61 -13.30 -1.51 -6.74
CA VAL A 61 -12.15 -1.67 -7.65
C VAL A 61 -12.59 -1.59 -9.11
N MET A 62 -13.70 -2.24 -9.47
CA MET A 62 -14.22 -2.16 -10.84
C MET A 62 -14.70 -0.74 -11.18
N GLY A 63 -15.30 -0.05 -10.20
CA GLY A 63 -15.75 1.32 -10.33
C GLY A 63 -14.61 2.32 -10.54
N THR A 64 -13.47 2.13 -9.86
CA THR A 64 -12.28 2.99 -10.05
C THR A 64 -11.64 2.75 -11.41
N LEU A 65 -11.50 1.48 -11.83
CA LEU A 65 -10.99 1.11 -13.16
C LEU A 65 -11.87 1.68 -14.30
N SER A 66 -13.20 1.65 -14.13
CA SER A 66 -14.15 2.20 -15.11
C SER A 66 -14.14 3.73 -15.20
N GLN A 67 -13.55 4.43 -14.22
CA GLN A 67 -13.50 5.90 -14.13
C GLN A 67 -12.06 6.43 -14.16
N ARG A 68 -11.18 5.81 -14.96
CA ARG A 68 -9.77 6.22 -15.15
C ARG A 68 -8.93 6.26 -13.86
N GLY A 69 -9.26 5.43 -12.87
CA GLY A 69 -8.52 5.36 -11.61
C GLY A 69 -8.90 6.45 -10.60
N THR A 70 -10.13 6.97 -10.64
CA THR A 70 -10.63 7.89 -9.61
C THR A 70 -10.53 7.25 -8.21
N ILE A 71 -10.14 8.04 -7.21
CA ILE A 71 -10.02 7.59 -5.81
C ILE A 71 -11.40 7.33 -5.18
N GLU A 72 -12.42 8.09 -5.60
CA GLU A 72 -13.80 7.89 -5.19
C GLU A 72 -14.65 7.58 -6.43
N PRO A 73 -14.98 6.29 -6.67
CA PRO A 73 -15.89 5.94 -7.74
C PRO A 73 -17.30 6.41 -7.40
N SER A 74 -18.02 6.96 -8.38
CA SER A 74 -19.41 7.36 -8.18
C SER A 74 -20.27 6.17 -7.69
N LYS A 75 -21.10 6.40 -6.66
CA LYS A 75 -21.94 5.38 -6.03
C LYS A 75 -22.82 4.62 -7.04
N TRP A 76 -23.27 5.31 -8.09
CA TRP A 76 -24.04 4.70 -9.18
C TRP A 76 -23.25 3.64 -9.96
N VAL A 77 -21.97 3.87 -10.23
CA VAL A 77 -21.11 2.91 -10.93
C VAL A 77 -20.83 1.69 -10.06
N VAL A 78 -20.61 1.89 -8.76
CA VAL A 78 -20.43 0.78 -7.80
C VAL A 78 -21.70 -0.07 -7.71
N VAL A 79 -22.87 0.54 -7.58
CA VAL A 79 -24.17 -0.16 -7.55
C VAL A 79 -24.44 -0.88 -8.88
N PHE A 80 -24.09 -0.28 -10.01
CA PHE A 80 -24.19 -0.91 -11.32
C PHE A 80 -23.34 -2.19 -11.39
N TRP A 81 -22.05 -2.09 -11.05
CA TRP A 81 -21.15 -3.26 -11.06
C TRP A 81 -21.57 -4.34 -10.04
N GLY A 82 -22.00 -3.94 -8.84
CA GLY A 82 -22.55 -4.85 -7.85
C GLY A 82 -23.80 -5.58 -8.35
N SER A 83 -24.71 -4.86 -9.02
CA SER A 83 -25.94 -5.43 -9.59
C SER A 83 -25.64 -6.39 -10.74
N VAL A 84 -24.65 -6.07 -11.59
CA VAL A 84 -24.21 -6.95 -12.67
C VAL A 84 -23.61 -8.24 -12.11
N MET A 85 -22.76 -8.16 -11.08
CA MET A 85 -22.21 -9.36 -10.43
C MET A 85 -23.30 -10.21 -9.77
N GLY A 86 -24.28 -9.58 -9.12
CA GLY A 86 -25.45 -10.26 -8.57
C GLY A 86 -26.31 -10.93 -9.65
N ALA A 87 -26.53 -10.26 -10.79
CA ALA A 87 -27.26 -10.83 -11.92
C ALA A 87 -26.54 -12.05 -12.50
N VAL A 88 -25.22 -11.99 -12.67
CA VAL A 88 -24.40 -13.13 -13.12
C VAL A 88 -24.49 -14.28 -12.11
N ALA A 89 -24.45 -14.00 -10.81
CA ALA A 89 -24.60 -15.03 -9.77
C ALA A 89 -25.96 -15.72 -9.84
N VAL A 90 -27.06 -14.97 -10.01
CA VAL A 90 -28.41 -15.54 -10.18
C VAL A 90 -28.50 -16.35 -11.46
N LEU A 91 -27.97 -15.84 -12.57
CA LEU A 91 -27.93 -16.57 -13.84
C LEU A 91 -27.19 -17.90 -13.68
N MET A 92 -26.03 -17.90 -13.04
CA MET A 92 -25.25 -19.12 -12.78
C MET A 92 -25.95 -20.10 -11.85
N LEU A 93 -26.69 -19.61 -10.84
CA LEU A 93 -27.47 -20.47 -9.97
C LEU A 93 -28.63 -21.15 -10.73
N VAL A 94 -29.25 -20.45 -11.66
CA VAL A 94 -30.34 -20.99 -12.50
C VAL A 94 -29.80 -21.93 -13.58
N THR A 95 -28.65 -21.64 -14.19
CA THR A 95 -28.09 -22.43 -15.30
C THR A 95 -27.21 -23.60 -14.85
N GLY A 96 -26.64 -23.53 -13.64
CA GLY A 96 -25.60 -24.46 -13.19
C GLY A 96 -26.08 -25.89 -12.92
N GLY A 97 -27.32 -26.10 -12.46
CA GLY A 97 -27.83 -27.44 -12.16
C GLY A 97 -26.90 -28.28 -11.24
N GLU A 98 -26.79 -29.58 -11.50
CA GLU A 98 -25.94 -30.50 -10.71
C GLU A 98 -24.43 -30.34 -10.99
N ASN A 99 -24.06 -29.78 -12.15
CA ASN A 99 -22.65 -29.56 -12.55
C ASN A 99 -22.23 -28.08 -12.43
N ALA A 100 -22.94 -27.30 -11.60
CA ALA A 100 -22.71 -25.87 -11.45
C ALA A 100 -21.26 -25.57 -11.03
N LEU A 101 -20.70 -26.40 -10.16
CA LEU A 101 -19.35 -26.24 -9.62
C LEU A 101 -18.29 -26.36 -10.71
N ASP A 102 -18.34 -27.42 -11.51
CA ASP A 102 -17.40 -27.66 -12.61
C ASP A 102 -17.52 -26.58 -13.68
N GLY A 103 -18.76 -26.14 -13.97
CA GLY A 103 -19.02 -25.06 -14.92
C GLY A 103 -18.41 -23.73 -14.48
N ILE A 104 -18.62 -23.34 -13.21
CA ILE A 104 -18.05 -22.10 -12.64
C ILE A 104 -16.53 -22.20 -12.59
N GLN A 105 -15.97 -23.33 -12.15
CA GLN A 105 -14.52 -23.52 -12.07
C GLN A 105 -13.85 -23.40 -13.44
N ASN A 106 -14.39 -24.05 -14.47
CA ASN A 106 -13.87 -23.96 -15.83
C ASN A 106 -13.94 -22.54 -16.37
N LEU A 107 -15.06 -21.84 -16.16
CA LEU A 107 -15.20 -20.44 -16.57
C LEU A 107 -14.18 -19.55 -15.86
N THR A 108 -13.98 -19.73 -14.54
CA THR A 108 -12.98 -18.99 -13.78
C THR A 108 -11.57 -19.25 -14.30
N ILE A 109 -11.22 -20.50 -14.62
CA ILE A 109 -9.91 -20.83 -15.20
C ILE A 109 -9.71 -20.12 -16.55
N LEU A 110 -10.72 -20.16 -17.43
CA LEU A 110 -10.66 -19.52 -18.74
C LEU A 110 -10.50 -17.99 -18.64
N VAL A 111 -11.21 -17.35 -17.71
CA VAL A 111 -11.13 -15.90 -17.48
C VAL A 111 -9.82 -15.51 -16.78
N ALA A 112 -9.34 -16.33 -15.84
CA ALA A 112 -8.12 -16.04 -15.09
C ALA A 112 -6.84 -16.26 -15.92
N ALA A 113 -6.84 -17.21 -16.85
CA ALA A 113 -5.66 -17.55 -17.66
C ALA A 113 -4.98 -16.34 -18.34
N PRO A 114 -5.67 -15.46 -19.09
CA PRO A 114 -5.04 -14.27 -19.67
C PRO A 114 -4.63 -13.24 -18.61
N PHE A 115 -5.37 -13.15 -17.49
CA PHE A 115 -5.04 -12.23 -16.40
C PHE A 115 -3.74 -12.61 -15.68
N VAL A 116 -3.39 -13.90 -15.62
CA VAL A 116 -2.10 -14.37 -15.10
C VAL A 116 -0.93 -13.80 -15.90
N VAL A 117 -1.04 -13.71 -17.23
CA VAL A 117 0.02 -13.10 -18.07
C VAL A 117 0.22 -11.63 -17.69
N ILE A 118 -0.87 -10.89 -17.48
CA ILE A 118 -0.82 -9.49 -17.02
C ILE A 118 -0.18 -9.42 -15.63
N MET A 119 -0.54 -10.32 -14.71
CA MET A 119 0.04 -10.37 -13.37
C MET A 119 1.57 -10.56 -13.42
N VAL A 120 2.07 -11.45 -14.27
CA VAL A 120 3.52 -11.67 -14.44
C VAL A 120 4.21 -10.41 -14.98
N LEU A 121 3.60 -9.72 -15.94
CA LEU A 121 4.12 -8.45 -16.46
C LEU A 121 4.14 -7.36 -15.39
N LEU A 122 3.11 -7.28 -14.54
CA LEU A 122 3.06 -6.36 -13.40
C LEU A 122 4.14 -6.67 -12.37
N CYS A 123 4.40 -7.95 -12.06
CA CYS A 123 5.51 -8.34 -11.19
C CYS A 123 6.86 -7.89 -11.77
N PHE A 124 7.08 -8.06 -13.08
CA PHE A 124 8.32 -7.61 -13.73
C PHE A 124 8.44 -6.08 -13.74
N ALA A 125 7.35 -5.36 -13.99
CA ALA A 125 7.31 -3.90 -13.93
C ALA A 125 7.63 -3.40 -12.52
N LEU A 126 7.00 -3.97 -11.49
CA LEU A 126 7.25 -3.64 -10.09
C LEU A 126 8.71 -3.91 -9.70
N PHE A 127 9.26 -5.07 -10.10
CA PHE A 127 10.66 -5.41 -9.84
C PHE A 127 11.64 -4.43 -10.51
N LYS A 128 11.36 -4.04 -11.76
CA LYS A 128 12.16 -3.06 -12.48
C LYS A 128 12.04 -1.66 -11.86
N ASP A 129 10.86 -1.29 -11.39
CA ASP A 129 10.60 0.01 -10.75
C ASP A 129 11.30 0.10 -9.39
N LEU A 130 11.19 -0.95 -8.57
CA LEU A 130 11.88 -1.03 -7.29
C LEU A 130 13.41 -1.01 -7.43
N ARG A 131 13.95 -1.63 -8.49
CA ARG A 131 15.40 -1.53 -8.82
C ARG A 131 15.85 -0.15 -9.28
N ARG A 132 14.92 0.70 -9.73
CA ARG A 132 15.20 2.09 -10.14
C ARG A 132 14.93 3.09 -9.01
N ASP A 133 14.47 2.64 -7.86
CA ASP A 133 14.22 3.50 -6.72
C ASP A 133 15.53 4.18 -6.28
N LYS A 134 15.45 5.50 -6.12
CA LYS A 134 16.57 6.35 -5.70
C LYS A 134 17.06 5.99 -4.30
N VAL A 135 16.22 5.40 -3.44
CA VAL A 135 16.66 4.95 -2.11
C VAL A 135 17.70 3.83 -2.24
N VAL A 136 17.49 2.88 -3.15
CA VAL A 136 18.44 1.79 -3.41
C VAL A 136 19.69 2.30 -4.12
N LEU A 137 19.52 3.25 -5.07
CA LEU A 137 20.65 3.83 -5.81
C LEU A 137 21.49 4.83 -5.00
N ARG A 138 20.97 5.39 -3.89
CA ARG A 138 21.69 6.34 -3.02
C ARG A 138 22.80 5.66 -2.22
N ASP A 139 22.62 4.40 -1.83
CA ASP A 139 23.67 3.63 -1.15
C ASP A 139 24.86 3.38 -2.07
N GLU A 140 24.62 2.92 -3.31
CA GLU A 140 25.71 2.61 -4.25
C GLU A 140 26.40 3.88 -4.78
N LYS A 141 25.64 4.91 -5.15
CA LYS A 141 26.22 6.17 -5.65
C LYS A 141 26.85 7.02 -4.55
N GLY A 142 26.32 6.96 -3.32
CA GLY A 142 26.89 7.68 -2.18
C GLY A 142 28.31 7.24 -1.87
N ALA A 143 28.57 5.92 -1.90
CA ALA A 143 29.91 5.38 -1.71
C ALA A 143 30.88 5.82 -2.81
N GLN A 144 30.48 5.75 -4.08
CA GLN A 144 31.33 6.15 -5.22
C GLN A 144 31.67 7.64 -5.21
N VAL A 145 30.69 8.50 -4.91
CA VAL A 145 30.91 9.95 -4.85
C VAL A 145 31.78 10.33 -3.65
N LEU A 146 31.63 9.63 -2.51
CA LEU A 146 32.49 9.83 -1.35
C LEU A 146 33.93 9.40 -1.64
N GLU A 147 34.12 8.25 -2.29
CA GLU A 147 35.45 7.75 -2.68
C GLU A 147 36.16 8.74 -3.63
N GLN A 148 35.48 9.20 -4.68
CA GLN A 148 36.04 10.19 -5.60
C GLN A 148 36.34 11.53 -4.92
N ALA A 149 35.48 11.97 -4.00
CA ALA A 149 35.69 13.21 -3.25
C ALA A 149 36.89 13.10 -2.30
N VAL A 150 37.08 11.94 -1.66
CA VAL A 150 38.23 11.66 -0.78
C VAL A 150 39.52 11.57 -1.59
N ASP A 151 39.53 10.88 -2.72
CA ASP A 151 40.68 10.79 -3.62
C ASP A 151 41.11 12.18 -4.12
N TRP A 152 40.15 12.99 -4.59
CA TRP A 152 40.43 14.35 -5.04
C TRP A 152 40.93 15.25 -3.90
N ALA A 153 40.30 15.18 -2.73
CA ALA A 153 40.71 15.98 -1.56
C ALA A 153 42.13 15.63 -1.11
N THR A 154 42.46 14.33 -1.08
CA THR A 154 43.80 13.84 -0.71
C THR A 154 44.86 14.35 -1.68
N VAL A 155 44.59 14.33 -2.98
CA VAL A 155 45.54 14.80 -4.01
C VAL A 155 45.75 16.32 -3.94
N ASN A 156 44.69 17.09 -3.68
CA ASN A 156 44.73 18.54 -3.85
C ASN A 156 45.00 19.31 -2.54
N HIS A 157 44.67 18.73 -1.38
CA HIS A 157 44.78 19.36 -0.06
C HIS A 157 45.61 18.55 0.96
N GLY A 158 46.09 17.36 0.59
CA GLY A 158 46.89 16.50 1.46
C GLY A 158 46.12 16.05 2.70
N GLU A 159 46.68 16.25 3.89
CA GLU A 159 46.08 15.84 5.17
C GLU A 159 45.14 16.90 5.79
N HIS A 160 45.06 18.10 5.20
CA HIS A 160 44.29 19.22 5.77
C HIS A 160 42.89 19.35 5.16
N PHE A 161 42.04 18.36 5.39
CA PHE A 161 40.61 18.45 5.08
C PHE A 161 39.77 17.70 6.11
N TYR A 162 38.47 18.00 6.16
CA TYR A 162 37.49 17.24 6.95
C TYR A 162 36.19 17.07 6.17
N VAL A 163 35.53 15.93 6.34
CA VAL A 163 34.26 15.62 5.66
C VAL A 163 33.11 16.00 6.60
N LYS A 164 32.29 16.98 6.19
CA LYS A 164 31.07 17.35 6.91
C LYS A 164 29.88 16.60 6.30
N VAL A 165 29.27 15.69 7.06
CA VAL A 165 28.01 15.03 6.67
C VAL A 165 26.86 15.79 7.35
N GLY A 166 25.95 16.32 6.55
CA GLY A 166 24.77 17.06 7.02
C GLY A 166 23.57 16.82 6.12
N ALA A 167 22.38 17.15 6.60
CA ALA A 167 21.21 17.24 5.74
C ALA A 167 21.48 18.31 4.66
N PHE A 168 21.07 18.03 3.42
CA PHE A 168 21.20 18.99 2.34
C PHE A 168 20.34 20.22 2.65
N ASP A 169 21.00 21.35 2.88
CA ASP A 169 20.37 22.65 3.09
C ASP A 169 20.50 23.46 1.79
N PRO A 170 19.39 23.71 1.07
CA PRO A 170 19.43 24.42 -0.21
C PRO A 170 19.88 25.89 -0.07
N ASP A 171 19.87 26.45 1.14
CA ASP A 171 20.29 27.83 1.41
C ASP A 171 21.73 27.91 1.98
N ASP A 172 22.49 26.81 2.01
CA ASP A 172 23.90 26.82 2.44
C ASP A 172 24.79 27.48 1.38
N GLU A 173 25.18 28.73 1.65
CA GLU A 173 26.03 29.57 0.81
C GLU A 173 27.44 28.97 0.56
N ASN A 174 27.86 28.01 1.39
CA ASN A 174 29.12 27.27 1.22
C ASN A 174 28.94 25.89 0.56
N ALA A 175 27.74 25.54 0.08
CA ALA A 175 27.52 24.29 -0.65
C ALA A 175 28.28 24.30 -1.99
N PRO A 176 29.04 23.24 -2.33
CA PRO A 176 29.80 23.17 -3.56
C PRO A 176 28.83 22.98 -4.74
N GLY A 177 28.39 24.09 -5.32
CA GLY A 177 27.35 24.15 -6.35
C GLY A 177 26.54 25.45 -6.37
N GLY A 178 26.63 26.29 -5.33
CA GLY A 178 25.97 27.62 -5.26
C GLY A 178 26.60 28.70 -6.14
N GLY A 179 27.37 28.32 -7.17
CA GLY A 179 27.99 29.24 -8.12
C GLY A 179 27.01 29.71 -9.19
N ASN A 180 26.25 30.77 -8.86
CA ASN A 180 25.63 31.76 -9.77
C ASN A 180 25.19 31.26 -11.16
N GLY A 181 23.94 30.79 -11.26
CA GLY A 181 23.20 30.61 -12.51
C GLY A 181 21.93 31.45 -12.51
N ASN A 182 22.04 32.71 -12.90
CA ASN A 182 20.90 33.57 -13.24
C ASN A 182 19.93 32.86 -14.20
N GLY A 183 18.72 32.55 -13.73
CA GLY A 183 17.72 31.82 -14.51
C GLY A 183 16.31 31.88 -13.91
N ALA A 184 15.71 33.07 -13.91
CA ALA A 184 14.27 33.33 -13.97
C ALA A 184 13.33 32.45 -13.08
N GLY A 185 13.21 32.83 -11.81
CA GLY A 185 12.02 32.50 -11.00
C GLY A 185 10.93 33.55 -11.22
N ASN A 186 9.86 33.18 -11.92
CA ASN A 186 8.68 34.01 -12.11
C ASN A 186 7.63 33.66 -11.05
N GLY A 187 7.22 34.64 -10.24
CA GLY A 187 5.87 34.76 -9.68
C GLY A 187 5.60 34.17 -8.30
N ALA A 188 5.60 35.03 -7.27
CA ALA A 188 4.50 35.16 -6.31
C ALA A 188 4.65 36.42 -5.42
N VAL A 189 3.83 37.41 -5.77
CA VAL A 189 3.31 38.60 -5.08
C VAL A 189 3.30 38.56 -3.53
N ALA A 190 3.76 39.65 -2.87
CA ALA A 190 2.96 40.46 -1.92
C ALA A 190 3.76 41.60 -1.23
N ALA A 191 3.18 42.81 -1.28
CA ALA A 191 3.28 44.00 -0.39
C ALA A 191 4.68 44.61 -0.12
N GLY A 192 5.02 45.85 -0.53
CA GLY A 192 4.41 47.14 -0.13
C GLY A 192 4.79 47.44 1.33
N THR A 193 5.54 48.47 1.73
CA THR A 193 5.71 49.85 1.22
C THR A 193 6.98 50.53 1.79
N ASP A 194 7.41 51.60 1.10
CA ASP A 194 8.10 52.82 1.57
C ASP A 194 9.59 52.85 2.00
N GLY A 195 10.39 53.46 1.12
CA GLY A 195 11.10 54.72 1.43
C GLY A 195 12.55 54.64 1.94
N PRO A 196 13.50 55.40 1.35
CA PRO A 196 14.94 55.27 1.62
C PRO A 196 15.42 56.18 2.77
N ASP A 197 16.52 55.78 3.42
CA ASP A 197 17.60 56.61 4.01
C ASP A 197 18.26 55.84 5.17
N GLY A 198 19.60 55.62 5.11
CA GLY A 198 20.39 55.21 6.28
C GLY A 198 20.85 56.43 7.10
N PRO A 199 21.77 56.31 8.08
CA PRO A 199 22.20 55.16 8.90
C PRO A 199 22.12 55.45 10.43
N THR A 200 22.71 54.57 11.26
CA THR A 200 23.14 54.75 12.68
C THR A 200 22.09 54.83 13.81
N GLY A 201 22.33 54.07 14.90
CA GLY A 201 21.67 54.28 16.20
C GLY A 201 21.68 53.09 17.15
N ASP A 202 22.66 53.07 18.05
CA ASP A 202 22.86 52.19 19.21
C ASP A 202 21.74 52.28 20.27
N GLY A 203 21.56 51.20 21.05
CA GLY A 203 21.21 51.31 22.47
C GLY A 203 19.89 50.69 22.97
N SER A 204 20.02 49.56 23.70
CA SER A 204 19.26 49.18 24.92
C SER A 204 17.72 49.07 24.85
N THR A 205 17.01 48.03 25.31
CA THR A 205 17.00 47.49 26.69
C THR A 205 16.02 46.30 26.79
N ARG A 206 16.49 45.18 27.37
CA ARG A 206 15.88 44.28 28.39
C ARG A 206 14.51 43.56 28.24
N ALA A 207 14.58 42.31 28.74
CA ALA A 207 13.58 41.48 29.45
C ALA A 207 12.78 40.50 28.56
N THR A 208 12.61 39.20 28.85
CA THR A 208 12.76 38.41 30.08
C THR A 208 12.92 36.94 29.69
N ALA A 209 13.74 36.19 30.42
CA ALA A 209 13.86 34.75 30.32
C ALA A 209 12.68 34.05 31.01
N GLU A 210 12.10 33.02 30.40
CA GLU A 210 11.47 31.93 31.16
C GLU A 210 11.72 30.59 30.46
N ARG A 211 12.60 29.81 31.07
CA ARG A 211 13.01 28.46 30.70
C ARG A 211 12.13 27.51 31.50
N ARG A 212 11.35 26.65 30.83
CA ARG A 212 10.58 25.60 31.51
C ARG A 212 11.11 24.24 31.07
N ASP A 213 11.88 23.64 31.97
CA ASP A 213 12.38 22.27 31.89
C ASP A 213 11.22 21.25 32.00
N SER A 214 11.44 20.04 31.49
CA SER A 214 10.70 18.83 31.87
C SER A 214 11.72 17.72 32.14
N PRO A 215 11.63 16.97 33.25
CA PRO A 215 12.67 16.03 33.64
C PRO A 215 12.48 14.65 33.00
N VAL A 216 13.62 14.02 32.70
CA VAL A 216 13.77 12.59 32.43
C VAL A 216 13.73 11.83 33.76
N GLY A 217 12.90 10.80 33.84
CA GLY A 217 12.94 9.79 34.91
C GLY A 217 13.41 8.44 34.35
N GLY A 218 14.59 7.99 34.81
CA GLY A 218 14.84 6.59 35.18
C GLY A 218 14.53 6.48 36.68
N ASP A 219 14.10 5.36 37.24
CA ASP A 219 14.56 3.99 37.00
C ASP A 219 13.42 2.95 37.07
#